data_AF-A0A848HEX7-F1
#
_entry.id   AF-A0A848HEX7-F1
#
_cell.length_a   1.000
_cell.length_b   1.000
_cell.length_c   1.000
_cell.angle_alpha   90.00
_cell.angle_beta   90.00
_cell.angle_gamma   90.00
#
_symmetry.space_group_name_H-M   'P 1'
#
loop_
_entity.id
_entity.type
_entity.pdbx_description
1 polymer ?
#
loop_
_entity_poly.entity_id
_entity_poly.type
_entity_poly.pdbx_seq_one_letter_code
_entity_poly.pdbx_strand_id
1 'polypeptide(L)'
;MMKCIALYHVRFEDLGSFAEPLERHGYDVSYRHAGSAPLSDAEWRDIDLVVILGGPIGAGDSDAYPWLRDELAGLSLRLSLQRPTLGVCLGAQLMAVALGGRVERRTGPAGSAAPEIGWSTLNIADQDSEFKAIDGVSVLHWHGDNIVLPPGLASAAATDGTPCQGFQVGSHALAIQFHAEFQPASLEEWLAGHAAELAHARIDLQRLRDETLFHGDALVRSGQALLAGWLAGIGAASTAGDEGANNPQVLFHDGCNVCLDIAQTLGLSMPGLTVIDLGMRPELKDAAVARGITVLPSLVLGATVIPVTPHSDIADIGAGHH
;
A
#
# COMPACT_ATOMS: atom_id res chain seq x y z
N MET A 1 -7.65 -4.86 24.81
CA MET A 1 -7.69 -3.90 23.70
C MET A 1 -6.77 -4.41 22.61
N MET A 2 -7.16 -4.23 21.35
CA MET A 2 -6.31 -4.55 20.20
C MET A 2 -5.22 -3.49 20.10
N LYS A 3 -4.02 -3.84 19.64
CA LYS A 3 -2.93 -2.88 19.51
C LYS A 3 -2.95 -2.22 18.14
N CYS A 4 -2.94 -0.90 18.11
CA CYS A 4 -2.73 -0.12 16.91
C CYS A 4 -1.40 0.65 17.02
N ILE A 5 -0.58 0.57 15.99
CA ILE A 5 0.59 1.45 15.85
C ILE A 5 0.38 2.41 14.69
N ALA A 6 0.44 3.70 14.98
CA ALA A 6 0.53 4.76 13.97
C ALA A 6 2.00 5.11 13.73
N LEU A 7 2.52 4.68 12.58
CA LEU A 7 3.82 5.09 12.06
C LEU A 7 3.71 6.47 11.43
N TYR A 8 4.44 7.43 11.98
CA TYR A 8 4.53 8.80 11.48
C TYR A 8 5.92 9.13 10.96
N HIS A 9 5.97 10.02 9.97
CA HIS A 9 7.21 10.51 9.36
C HIS A 9 7.52 11.95 9.77
N VAL A 10 6.48 12.73 10.07
CA VAL A 10 6.53 14.06 10.67
C VAL A 10 5.45 14.18 11.73
N ARG A 11 5.66 15.01 12.75
CA ARG A 11 4.80 15.00 13.95
C ARG A 11 3.40 15.57 13.74
N PHE A 12 3.24 16.51 12.80
CA PHE A 12 1.96 17.20 12.55
C PHE A 12 1.04 16.41 11.61
N GLU A 13 1.57 15.43 10.88
CA GLU A 13 0.77 14.43 10.15
C GLU A 13 0.50 13.26 11.11
N ASP A 14 -0.57 13.39 11.89
CA ASP A 14 -1.01 12.40 12.87
C ASP A 14 -2.32 11.71 12.43
N LEU A 15 -2.92 10.92 13.31
CA LEU A 15 -4.21 10.27 13.03
C LEU A 15 -5.39 11.25 12.95
N GLY A 16 -5.26 12.50 13.38
CA GLY A 16 -6.32 13.49 13.39
C GLY A 16 -7.67 12.92 13.84
N SER A 17 -8.67 13.06 12.96
CA SER A 17 -10.03 12.58 13.17
C SER A 17 -10.16 11.05 13.23
N PHE A 18 -9.16 10.28 12.77
CA PHE A 18 -9.16 8.82 12.83
C PHE A 18 -8.84 8.25 14.23
N ALA A 19 -8.29 9.04 15.15
CA ALA A 19 -8.02 8.56 16.50
C ALA A 19 -9.30 8.07 17.21
N GLU A 20 -10.38 8.85 17.15
CA GLU A 20 -11.66 8.54 17.81
C GLU A 20 -12.32 7.22 17.31
N PRO A 21 -12.51 6.98 16.00
CA PRO A 21 -13.05 5.70 15.53
C PRO A 21 -12.14 4.51 15.86
N LEU A 22 -10.81 4.65 15.89
CA LEU A 22 -9.91 3.58 16.32
C LEU A 22 -10.17 3.19 17.79
N GLU A 23 -10.21 4.19 18.68
CA GLU A 23 -10.50 3.98 20.10
C GLU A 23 -11.88 3.35 20.32
N ARG A 24 -12.90 3.84 19.60
CA ARG A 24 -14.27 3.28 19.64
C ARG A 24 -14.33 1.81 19.19
N HIS A 25 -13.45 1.39 18.29
CA HIS A 25 -13.32 -0.01 17.87
C HIS A 25 -12.40 -0.83 18.79
N GLY A 26 -11.95 -0.26 19.93
CA GLY A 26 -11.21 -0.99 20.96
C GLY A 26 -9.71 -1.11 20.68
N TYR A 27 -9.17 -0.26 19.81
CA TYR A 27 -7.72 -0.14 19.60
C TYR A 27 -7.07 0.75 20.66
N ASP A 28 -5.99 0.25 21.24
CA ASP A 28 -5.02 1.00 22.03
C ASP A 28 -3.95 1.51 21.07
N VAL A 29 -3.96 2.82 20.82
CA VAL A 29 -3.15 3.49 19.80
C VAL A 29 -1.83 3.97 20.40
N SER A 30 -0.72 3.64 19.73
CA SER A 30 0.59 4.18 20.03
C SER A 30 1.25 4.78 18.79
N TYR A 31 1.98 5.88 18.96
CA TYR A 31 2.67 6.57 17.88
C TYR A 31 4.15 6.19 17.85
N ARG A 32 4.65 5.88 16.65
CA ARG A 32 6.03 5.47 16.40
C ARG A 32 6.58 6.28 15.24
N HIS A 33 7.74 6.92 15.45
CA HIS A 33 8.44 7.56 14.34
C HIS A 33 9.11 6.49 13.48
N ALA A 34 8.80 6.44 12.18
CA ALA A 34 9.30 5.39 11.28
C ALA A 34 10.83 5.28 11.25
N GLY A 35 11.54 6.39 11.00
CA GLY A 35 13.01 6.39 10.92
C GLY A 35 13.80 6.26 12.25
N SER A 36 13.32 6.84 13.36
CA SER A 36 14.08 6.82 14.63
C SER A 36 13.75 5.65 15.54
N ALA A 37 12.65 4.95 15.25
CA ALA A 37 12.25 3.76 15.99
C ALA A 37 11.37 2.87 15.11
N PRO A 38 11.98 2.23 14.12
CA PRO A 38 11.30 1.33 13.21
C PRO A 38 10.68 0.17 13.96
N LEU A 39 9.63 -0.42 13.40
CA LEU A 39 9.03 -1.62 13.95
C LEU A 39 9.96 -2.81 13.75
N SER A 40 10.01 -3.66 14.77
CA SER A 40 10.63 -4.98 14.67
C SER A 40 9.81 -5.91 13.77
N ASP A 41 10.45 -6.97 13.28
CA ASP A 41 9.80 -8.06 12.55
C ASP A 41 8.58 -8.65 13.29
N ALA A 42 8.66 -8.76 14.62
CA ALA A 42 7.56 -9.27 15.42
C ALA A 42 6.39 -8.27 15.43
N GLU A 43 6.67 -6.97 15.55
CA GLU A 43 5.63 -5.95 15.51
C GLU A 43 4.93 -5.88 14.14
N TRP A 44 5.68 -5.97 13.04
CA TRP A 44 5.09 -6.04 11.69
C TRP A 44 4.12 -7.22 11.52
N ARG A 45 4.40 -8.37 12.16
CA ARG A 45 3.55 -9.57 12.09
C ARG A 45 2.38 -9.51 13.06
N ASP A 46 2.64 -9.14 14.31
CA ASP A 46 1.76 -9.45 15.43
C ASP A 46 0.83 -8.30 15.82
N ILE A 47 1.19 -7.05 15.53
CA ILE A 47 0.33 -5.89 15.84
C ILE A 47 -1.00 -6.02 15.10
N ASP A 48 -2.11 -5.72 15.77
CA ASP A 48 -3.46 -5.94 15.23
C ASP A 48 -3.75 -4.98 14.07
N LEU A 49 -3.33 -3.72 14.16
CA LEU A 49 -3.42 -2.72 13.10
C LEU A 49 -2.17 -1.86 13.02
N VAL A 50 -1.63 -1.68 11.82
CA VAL A 50 -0.59 -0.66 11.56
C VAL A 50 -1.18 0.39 10.64
N VAL A 51 -1.08 1.65 11.05
CA VAL A 51 -1.40 2.82 10.23
C VAL A 51 -0.09 3.46 9.82
N ILE A 52 0.17 3.56 8.51
CA ILE A 52 1.31 4.26 7.95
C ILE A 52 0.81 5.63 7.48
N LEU A 53 1.24 6.68 8.18
CA LEU A 53 0.81 8.05 7.92
C LEU A 53 1.62 8.68 6.77
N GLY A 54 1.21 9.89 6.38
CA GLY A 54 1.90 10.66 5.36
C GLY A 54 3.28 11.14 5.79
N GLY A 55 3.93 11.87 4.89
CA GLY A 55 5.23 12.47 5.12
C GLY A 55 5.78 13.21 3.89
N PRO A 56 6.74 14.13 4.08
CA PRO A 56 7.28 14.98 3.02
C PRO A 56 8.38 14.30 2.18
N ILE A 57 8.54 12.99 2.30
CA ILE A 57 9.56 12.20 1.57
C ILE A 57 8.86 11.36 0.50
N GLY A 58 9.55 11.08 -0.60
CA GLY A 58 9.02 10.19 -1.64
C GLY A 58 9.19 8.72 -1.28
N ALA A 59 8.22 7.88 -1.65
CA ALA A 59 8.33 6.43 -1.49
C ALA A 59 9.55 5.81 -2.20
N GLY A 60 10.10 6.51 -3.22
CA GLY A 60 11.31 6.13 -3.94
C GLY A 60 12.63 6.63 -3.32
N ASP A 61 12.61 7.45 -2.26
CA ASP A 61 13.79 8.16 -1.75
C ASP A 61 14.69 7.29 -0.85
N SER A 62 14.66 5.97 -1.00
CA SER A 62 15.38 5.01 -0.15
C SER A 62 16.92 5.13 -0.18
N ASP A 63 17.48 5.86 -1.14
CA ASP A 63 18.92 6.21 -1.14
C ASP A 63 19.22 7.38 -0.20
N ALA A 64 18.32 8.35 -0.10
CA ALA A 64 18.43 9.48 0.81
C ALA A 64 17.95 9.12 2.23
N TYR A 65 16.98 8.21 2.34
CA TYR A 65 16.39 7.74 3.59
C TYR A 65 16.46 6.20 3.66
N PRO A 66 17.62 5.61 4.01
CA PRO A 66 17.81 4.14 3.99
C PRO A 66 16.82 3.35 4.84
N TRP A 67 16.29 3.94 5.91
CA TRP A 67 15.29 3.30 6.78
C TRP A 67 13.95 3.01 6.06
N LEU A 68 13.66 3.67 4.93
CA LEU A 68 12.53 3.33 4.08
C LEU A 68 12.63 1.90 3.52
N ARG A 69 13.84 1.35 3.37
CA ARG A 69 14.03 -0.03 2.89
C ARG A 69 13.50 -1.04 3.91
N ASP A 70 13.75 -0.80 5.20
CA ASP A 70 13.27 -1.64 6.28
C ASP A 70 11.75 -1.53 6.45
N GLU A 71 11.22 -0.31 6.31
CA GLU A 71 9.77 -0.07 6.32
C GLU A 71 9.06 -0.77 5.17
N LEU A 72 9.57 -0.66 3.94
CA LEU A 72 9.04 -1.39 2.78
C LEU A 72 9.09 -2.90 2.97
N ALA A 73 10.20 -3.44 3.49
CA ALA A 73 10.34 -4.87 3.75
C ALA A 73 9.32 -5.36 4.79
N GLY A 74 9.15 -4.63 5.89
CA GLY A 74 8.17 -4.93 6.92
C GLY A 74 6.73 -4.81 6.43
N LEU A 75 6.45 -3.81 5.61
CA LEU A 75 5.14 -3.61 4.98
C LEU A 75 4.80 -4.73 3.99
N SER A 76 5.74 -5.12 3.11
CA SER A 76 5.57 -6.26 2.21
C SER A 76 5.28 -7.56 2.99
N LEU A 77 6.03 -7.81 4.07
CA LEU A 77 5.76 -8.95 4.96
C LEU A 77 4.34 -8.86 5.53
N ARG A 78 3.96 -7.73 6.12
CA ARG A 78 2.65 -7.54 6.77
C ARG A 78 1.48 -7.75 5.81
N LEU A 79 1.58 -7.20 4.61
CA LEU A 79 0.57 -7.35 3.55
C LEU A 79 0.48 -8.80 3.06
N SER A 80 1.61 -9.51 2.91
CA SER A 80 1.58 -10.93 2.54
C SER A 80 0.93 -11.83 3.59
N LEU A 81 0.98 -11.42 4.87
CA LEU A 81 0.31 -12.08 5.99
C LEU A 81 -1.16 -11.64 6.16
N GLN A 82 -1.67 -10.81 5.26
CA GLN A 82 -3.05 -10.28 5.30
C GLN A 82 -3.39 -9.59 6.63
N ARG A 83 -2.42 -8.94 7.25
CA ARG A 83 -2.63 -8.25 8.54
C ARG A 83 -3.24 -6.87 8.30
N PRO A 84 -4.18 -6.42 9.17
CA PRO A 84 -4.83 -5.12 9.00
C PRO A 84 -3.84 -3.97 8.86
N THR A 85 -3.94 -3.23 7.77
CA THR A 85 -2.99 -2.17 7.41
C THR A 85 -3.70 -1.01 6.74
N LEU A 86 -3.49 0.20 7.25
CA LEU A 86 -4.01 1.44 6.67
C LEU A 86 -2.84 2.30 6.19
N GLY A 87 -2.85 2.72 4.93
CA GLY A 87 -1.88 3.66 4.38
C GLY A 87 -2.53 4.98 4.03
N VAL A 88 -1.91 6.09 4.45
CA VAL A 88 -2.37 7.46 4.16
C VAL A 88 -1.26 8.23 3.45
N CYS A 89 -1.57 8.85 2.33
CA CYS A 89 -0.64 9.62 1.50
C CYS A 89 0.65 8.83 1.19
N LEU A 90 1.80 9.18 1.80
CA LEU A 90 3.03 8.38 1.70
C LEU A 90 2.82 6.91 2.08
N GLY A 91 2.03 6.62 3.12
CA GLY A 91 1.72 5.24 3.49
C GLY A 91 0.99 4.47 2.39
N ALA A 92 0.07 5.12 1.67
CA ALA A 92 -0.62 4.50 0.52
C ALA A 92 0.35 4.23 -0.64
N GLN A 93 1.29 5.14 -0.87
CA GLN A 93 2.36 4.98 -1.86
C GLN A 93 3.30 3.82 -1.51
N LEU A 94 3.74 3.74 -0.25
CA LEU A 94 4.57 2.63 0.25
C LEU A 94 3.84 1.30 0.13
N MET A 95 2.54 1.25 0.44
CA MET A 95 1.72 0.05 0.23
C MET A 95 1.68 -0.36 -1.24
N ALA A 96 1.49 0.58 -2.16
CA ALA A 96 1.50 0.27 -3.59
C ALA A 96 2.86 -0.29 -4.04
N VAL A 97 3.97 0.31 -3.61
CA VAL A 97 5.34 -0.19 -3.89
C VAL A 97 5.55 -1.58 -3.30
N ALA A 98 5.14 -1.81 -2.06
CA ALA A 98 5.25 -3.10 -1.36
C ALA A 98 4.47 -4.23 -2.05
N LEU A 99 3.43 -3.88 -2.82
CA LEU A 99 2.62 -4.80 -3.63
C LEU A 99 3.15 -4.97 -5.07
N GLY A 100 4.29 -4.36 -5.41
CA GLY A 100 4.88 -4.42 -6.76
C GLY A 100 4.41 -3.32 -7.72
N GLY A 101 3.68 -2.32 -7.22
CA GLY A 101 3.39 -1.08 -7.93
C GLY A 101 4.58 -0.11 -7.92
N ARG A 102 4.33 1.13 -8.31
CA ARG A 102 5.32 2.22 -8.26
C ARG A 102 4.66 3.56 -8.01
N VAL A 103 5.49 4.57 -7.74
CA VAL A 103 5.08 5.98 -7.71
C VAL A 103 5.70 6.74 -8.86
N GLU A 104 4.96 7.72 -9.38
CA GLU A 104 5.44 8.62 -10.43
C GLU A 104 5.12 10.06 -10.05
N ARG A 105 6.03 10.99 -10.37
CA ARG A 105 5.79 12.41 -10.13
C ARG A 105 4.55 12.86 -10.88
N ARG A 106 3.65 13.57 -10.20
CA ARG A 106 2.50 14.22 -10.85
C ARG A 106 3.00 15.40 -11.68
N THR A 107 2.70 15.35 -12.98
CA THR A 107 3.12 16.39 -13.94
C THR A 107 1.93 17.03 -14.64
N GLY A 108 1.97 18.36 -14.77
CA GLY A 108 1.05 19.14 -15.57
C GLY A 108 1.53 19.32 -17.01
N PRO A 109 0.95 20.29 -17.75
CA PRO A 109 1.36 20.61 -19.11
C PRO A 109 2.87 20.84 -19.22
N ALA A 110 3.45 20.34 -20.32
CA ALA A 110 4.89 20.42 -20.61
C ALA A 110 5.82 19.80 -19.54
N GLY A 111 5.32 18.85 -18.74
CA GLY A 111 6.12 18.13 -17.74
C GLY A 111 6.43 18.94 -16.47
N SER A 112 5.74 20.06 -16.26
CA SER A 112 5.88 20.87 -15.04
C SER A 112 5.37 20.10 -13.82
N ALA A 113 6.00 20.29 -12.66
CA ALA A 113 5.48 19.72 -11.42
C ALA A 113 4.06 20.28 -11.15
N ALA A 114 3.13 19.39 -10.85
CA ALA A 114 1.76 19.77 -10.55
C ALA A 114 1.31 19.01 -9.30
N PRO A 115 1.65 19.45 -8.08
CA PRO A 115 1.10 18.84 -6.88
C PRO A 115 -0.41 19.08 -6.81
N GLU A 116 -1.12 18.16 -6.18
CA GLU A 116 -2.54 18.30 -5.84
C GLU A 116 -2.62 18.70 -4.36
N ILE A 117 -2.78 20.01 -4.12
CA ILE A 117 -2.89 20.61 -2.79
C ILE A 117 -4.17 21.44 -2.75
N GLY A 118 -5.10 21.06 -1.87
CA GLY A 118 -6.39 21.73 -1.70
C GLY A 118 -7.56 20.76 -1.60
N TRP A 119 -8.77 21.27 -1.83
CA TRP A 119 -10.01 20.55 -1.58
C TRP A 119 -10.73 20.19 -2.88
N SER A 120 -11.08 18.92 -3.05
CA SER A 120 -11.94 18.47 -4.15
C SER A 120 -12.67 17.17 -3.83
N THR A 121 -13.73 16.89 -4.58
CA THR A 121 -14.46 15.62 -4.53
C THR A 121 -13.74 14.54 -5.32
N LEU A 122 -14.05 13.28 -5.02
CA LEU A 122 -13.52 12.10 -5.70
C LEU A 122 -14.56 11.46 -6.59
N ASN A 123 -14.09 10.84 -7.68
CA ASN A 123 -14.87 9.89 -8.47
C ASN A 123 -14.73 8.51 -7.82
N ILE A 124 -15.79 8.03 -7.17
CA ILE A 124 -15.82 6.73 -6.48
C ILE A 124 -16.21 5.63 -7.47
N ALA A 125 -15.42 4.55 -7.53
CA ALA A 125 -15.62 3.47 -8.49
C ALA A 125 -16.76 2.51 -8.09
N ASP A 126 -16.86 2.19 -6.80
CA ASP A 126 -17.87 1.29 -6.25
C ASP A 126 -18.61 1.96 -5.07
N GLN A 127 -19.92 2.16 -5.27
CA GLN A 127 -20.81 2.81 -4.32
C GLN A 127 -21.27 1.90 -3.18
N ASP A 128 -20.96 0.59 -3.24
CA ASP A 128 -21.21 -0.33 -2.14
C ASP A 128 -20.01 -0.43 -1.18
N SER A 129 -18.82 0.00 -1.62
CA SER A 129 -17.58 0.04 -0.82
C SER A 129 -17.61 1.07 0.31
N GLU A 130 -16.61 1.01 1.20
CA GLU A 130 -16.41 1.95 2.30
C GLU A 130 -16.17 3.40 1.82
N PHE A 131 -15.70 3.56 0.57
CA PHE A 131 -15.49 4.87 -0.04
C PHE A 131 -16.78 5.65 -0.29
N LYS A 132 -17.96 5.00 -0.25
CA LYS A 132 -19.25 5.72 -0.33
C LYS A 132 -19.46 6.74 0.78
N ALA A 133 -18.79 6.56 1.93
CA ALA A 133 -18.90 7.48 3.06
C ALA A 133 -18.39 8.89 2.74
N ILE A 134 -17.50 9.01 1.75
CA ILE A 134 -16.92 10.28 1.28
C ILE A 134 -17.44 10.68 -0.11
N ASP A 135 -18.44 9.99 -0.67
CA ASP A 135 -18.99 10.37 -1.97
C ASP A 135 -19.65 11.75 -1.90
N GLY A 136 -19.35 12.60 -2.87
CA GLY A 136 -19.77 14.01 -2.92
C GLY A 136 -19.18 14.91 -1.82
N VAL A 137 -18.28 14.41 -0.97
CA VAL A 137 -17.58 15.20 0.05
C VAL A 137 -16.22 15.63 -0.47
N SER A 138 -15.90 16.92 -0.35
CA SER A 138 -14.54 17.40 -0.65
C SER A 138 -13.57 16.88 0.41
N VAL A 139 -12.54 16.17 -0.04
CA VAL A 139 -11.43 15.71 0.79
C VAL A 139 -10.23 16.64 0.62
N LEU A 140 -9.31 16.61 1.59
CA LEU A 140 -8.05 17.34 1.50
C LEU A 140 -7.03 16.51 0.70
N HIS A 141 -6.46 17.11 -0.33
CA HIS A 141 -5.32 16.58 -1.07
C HIS A 141 -4.05 17.32 -0.64
N TRP A 142 -2.97 16.57 -0.46
CA TRP A 142 -1.64 17.13 -0.19
C TRP A 142 -0.53 16.21 -0.68
N HIS A 143 -0.43 16.05 -2.01
CA HIS A 143 0.58 15.15 -2.59
C HIS A 143 1.15 15.65 -3.92
N GLY A 144 2.42 15.30 -4.16
CA GLY A 144 3.14 15.59 -5.39
C GLY A 144 3.25 14.41 -6.36
N ASP A 145 2.94 13.20 -5.91
CA ASP A 145 3.15 11.96 -6.68
C ASP A 145 1.82 11.23 -6.93
N ASN A 146 1.81 10.41 -7.97
CA ASN A 146 0.73 9.53 -8.38
C ASN A 146 1.10 8.07 -8.07
N ILE A 147 0.14 7.31 -7.55
CA ILE A 147 0.25 5.86 -7.39
C ILE A 147 -0.03 5.19 -8.73
N VAL A 148 0.87 4.28 -9.13
CA VAL A 148 0.65 3.33 -10.22
C VAL A 148 0.52 1.94 -9.64
N LEU A 149 -0.71 1.43 -9.65
CA LEU A 149 -1.04 0.11 -9.12
C LEU A 149 -0.42 -1.02 -9.95
N PRO A 150 -0.03 -2.14 -9.31
CA PRO A 150 0.38 -3.33 -10.04
C PRO A 150 -0.83 -3.98 -10.76
N PRO A 151 -0.59 -4.86 -11.75
CA PRO A 151 -1.64 -5.63 -12.39
C PRO A 151 -2.48 -6.42 -11.36
N GLY A 152 -3.81 -6.41 -11.53
CA GLY A 152 -4.74 -7.09 -10.65
C GLY A 152 -5.30 -6.24 -9.50
N LEU A 153 -4.74 -5.04 -9.28
CA LEU A 153 -5.31 -4.03 -8.39
C LEU A 153 -5.98 -2.91 -9.19
N ALA A 154 -7.11 -2.44 -8.69
CA ALA A 154 -7.88 -1.36 -9.29
C ALA A 154 -8.04 -0.21 -8.29
N SER A 155 -8.14 0.99 -8.83
CA SER A 155 -8.41 2.18 -8.05
C SER A 155 -9.88 2.19 -7.60
N ALA A 156 -10.12 2.45 -6.32
CA ALA A 156 -11.44 2.62 -5.72
C ALA A 156 -11.93 4.07 -5.80
N ALA A 157 -11.01 5.03 -5.91
CA ALA A 157 -11.31 6.46 -6.01
C ALA A 157 -10.30 7.16 -6.92
N ALA A 158 -10.71 8.18 -7.65
CA ALA A 158 -9.83 8.97 -8.52
C ALA A 158 -10.24 10.44 -8.59
N THR A 159 -9.34 11.32 -9.06
CA THR A 159 -9.70 12.63 -9.64
C THR A 159 -9.33 12.64 -11.13
N ASP A 160 -9.77 13.65 -11.88
CA ASP A 160 -9.40 13.80 -13.28
C ASP A 160 -7.88 13.88 -13.50
N GLY A 161 -7.14 14.38 -12.49
CA GLY A 161 -5.68 14.54 -12.55
C GLY A 161 -4.88 13.45 -11.81
N THR A 162 -5.55 12.58 -11.05
CA THR A 162 -4.91 11.58 -10.19
C THR A 162 -5.69 10.26 -10.29
N PRO A 163 -5.23 9.31 -11.13
CA PRO A 163 -5.98 8.07 -11.44
C PRO A 163 -6.17 7.13 -10.25
N CYS A 164 -5.31 7.21 -9.24
CA CYS A 164 -5.40 6.42 -8.03
C CYS A 164 -5.36 7.31 -6.80
N GLN A 165 -6.54 7.54 -6.21
CA GLN A 165 -6.73 8.24 -4.93
C GLN A 165 -6.99 7.27 -3.78
N GLY A 166 -7.39 6.04 -4.07
CA GLY A 166 -7.50 5.00 -3.05
C GLY A 166 -7.61 3.61 -3.65
N PHE A 167 -7.25 2.59 -2.88
CA PHE A 167 -7.38 1.18 -3.26
C PHE A 167 -7.50 0.31 -2.02
N GLN A 168 -7.97 -0.92 -2.21
CA GLN A 168 -8.08 -1.94 -1.17
C GLN A 168 -7.47 -3.27 -1.61
N VAL A 169 -6.93 -4.02 -0.64
CA VAL A 169 -6.46 -5.40 -0.82
C VAL A 169 -7.26 -6.29 0.13
N GLY A 170 -8.20 -7.06 -0.44
CA GLY A 170 -9.17 -7.82 0.36
C GLY A 170 -9.86 -6.92 1.40
N SER A 171 -10.17 -7.47 2.57
CA SER A 171 -10.73 -6.71 3.70
C SER A 171 -9.68 -6.15 4.67
N HIS A 172 -8.40 -6.52 4.50
CA HIS A 172 -7.36 -6.25 5.50
C HIS A 172 -6.48 -5.04 5.17
N ALA A 173 -6.48 -4.53 3.94
CA ALA A 173 -5.64 -3.38 3.59
C ALA A 173 -6.45 -2.29 2.90
N LEU A 174 -6.36 -1.07 3.42
CA LEU A 174 -6.95 0.14 2.86
C LEU A 174 -5.85 1.17 2.65
N ALA A 175 -5.82 1.79 1.47
CA ALA A 175 -4.87 2.82 1.14
C ALA A 175 -5.61 4.03 0.57
N ILE A 176 -5.32 5.22 1.08
CA ILE A 176 -5.88 6.51 0.64
C ILE A 176 -4.75 7.50 0.37
N GLN A 177 -4.74 8.11 -0.81
CA GLN A 177 -3.72 9.10 -1.21
C GLN A 177 -4.06 10.51 -0.66
N PHE A 178 -5.34 10.76 -0.42
CA PHE A 178 -5.88 11.97 0.21
C PHE A 178 -5.91 11.83 1.74
N HIS A 179 -6.18 12.95 2.41
CA HIS A 179 -6.18 13.06 3.86
C HIS A 179 -7.60 13.11 4.43
N ALA A 180 -8.25 11.95 4.57
CA ALA A 180 -9.55 11.86 5.24
C ALA A 180 -9.45 11.86 6.77
N GLU A 181 -8.26 11.64 7.30
CA GLU A 181 -7.91 11.75 8.72
C GLU A 181 -7.75 13.20 9.16
N PHE A 182 -7.54 14.14 8.23
CA PHE A 182 -7.21 15.52 8.53
C PHE A 182 -8.16 16.18 9.55
N GLN A 183 -7.58 16.81 10.57
CA GLN A 183 -8.30 17.57 11.58
C GLN A 183 -8.19 19.08 11.26
N PRO A 184 -9.31 19.80 11.02
CA PRO A 184 -9.27 21.21 10.63
C PRO A 184 -8.53 22.13 11.61
N ALA A 185 -8.57 21.81 12.91
CA ALA A 185 -7.86 22.55 13.94
C ALA A 185 -6.32 22.50 13.79
N SER A 186 -5.80 21.49 13.09
CA SER A 186 -4.36 21.29 12.84
C SER A 186 -3.85 22.01 11.59
N LEU A 187 -4.71 22.74 10.86
CA LEU A 187 -4.35 23.38 9.59
C LEU A 187 -3.09 24.26 9.71
N GLU A 188 -3.00 25.10 10.73
CA GLU A 188 -1.88 26.04 10.86
C GLU A 188 -0.54 25.31 11.10
N GLU A 189 -0.55 24.14 11.74
CA GLU A 189 0.65 23.30 11.88
C GLU A 189 1.09 22.72 10.53
N TRP A 190 0.13 22.30 9.70
CA TRP A 190 0.39 21.85 8.34
C TRP A 190 0.92 22.98 7.45
N LEU A 191 0.31 24.17 7.51
CA LEU A 191 0.78 25.34 6.77
C LEU A 191 2.22 25.71 7.15
N ALA A 192 2.57 25.62 8.44
CA ALA A 192 3.93 25.86 8.91
C ALA A 192 4.90 24.74 8.50
N GLY A 193 4.50 23.48 8.65
CA GLY A 193 5.31 22.29 8.35
C GLY A 193 5.67 22.16 6.87
N HIS A 194 4.76 22.59 5.98
CA HIS A 194 4.92 22.53 4.53
C HIS A 194 5.23 23.88 3.88
N ALA A 195 5.65 24.90 4.66
CA ALA A 195 5.81 26.27 4.16
C ALA A 195 6.65 26.39 2.88
N ALA A 196 7.73 25.59 2.76
CA ALA A 196 8.59 25.59 1.59
C ALA A 196 7.90 25.04 0.33
N GLU A 197 7.16 23.94 0.47
CA GLU A 197 6.37 23.32 -0.61
C GLU A 197 5.26 24.26 -1.07
N LEU A 198 4.49 24.79 -0.12
CA LEU A 198 3.39 25.72 -0.39
C LEU A 198 3.87 26.98 -1.12
N ALA A 199 5.01 27.54 -0.72
CA ALA A 199 5.63 28.67 -1.38
C ALA A 199 6.09 28.33 -2.81
N HIS A 200 6.70 27.15 -3.01
CA HIS A 200 7.15 26.69 -4.32
C HIS A 200 5.98 26.47 -5.28
N ALA A 201 4.91 25.83 -4.80
CA ALA A 201 3.68 25.57 -5.54
C ALA A 201 2.77 26.81 -5.68
N ARG A 202 3.13 27.93 -5.03
CA ARG A 202 2.38 29.21 -5.03
C ARG A 202 0.93 29.03 -4.58
N ILE A 203 0.73 28.25 -3.53
CA ILE A 203 -0.60 27.97 -2.99
C ILE A 203 -1.16 29.21 -2.28
N ASP A 204 -2.44 29.50 -2.51
CA ASP A 204 -3.18 30.55 -1.81
C ASP A 204 -3.61 30.05 -0.43
N LEU A 205 -2.89 30.50 0.60
CA LEU A 205 -3.15 30.09 1.98
C LEU A 205 -4.48 30.63 2.52
N GLN A 206 -4.97 31.78 2.03
CA GLN A 206 -6.26 32.31 2.45
C GLN A 206 -7.38 31.42 1.91
N ARG A 207 -7.29 31.04 0.64
CA ARG A 207 -8.23 30.09 0.04
C ARG A 207 -8.24 28.76 0.78
N LEU A 208 -7.07 28.20 1.12
CA LEU A 208 -7.00 26.94 1.89
C LEU A 208 -7.69 27.06 3.25
N ARG A 209 -7.54 28.19 3.95
CA ARG A 209 -8.25 28.44 5.21
C ARG A 209 -9.76 28.49 5.01
N ASP A 210 -10.22 29.23 4.01
CA ASP A 210 -11.64 29.38 3.71
C ASP A 210 -12.28 28.03 3.31
N GLU A 211 -11.60 27.25 2.46
CA GLU A 211 -12.05 25.90 2.07
C GLU A 211 -12.02 24.92 3.26
N THR A 212 -11.02 25.02 4.15
CA THR A 212 -10.97 24.20 5.37
C THR A 212 -12.12 24.51 6.32
N LEU A 213 -12.46 25.79 6.49
CA LEU A 213 -13.63 26.19 7.28
C LEU A 213 -14.94 25.68 6.68
N PHE A 214 -15.03 25.63 5.35
CA PHE A 214 -16.24 25.21 4.66
C PHE A 214 -16.42 23.68 4.60
N HIS A 215 -15.33 22.93 4.35
CA HIS A 215 -15.38 21.48 4.12
C HIS A 215 -15.00 20.62 5.34
N GLY A 216 -14.22 21.18 6.28
CA GLY A 216 -13.57 20.42 7.35
C GLY A 216 -14.50 19.57 8.20
N ASP A 217 -15.63 20.12 8.64
CA ASP A 217 -16.60 19.38 9.47
C ASP A 217 -17.24 18.21 8.72
N ALA A 218 -17.49 18.36 7.41
CA ALA A 218 -18.01 17.27 6.58
C ALA A 218 -16.95 16.18 6.38
N LEU A 219 -15.71 16.58 6.11
CA LEU A 219 -14.58 15.66 5.99
C LEU A 219 -14.40 14.82 7.28
N VAL A 220 -14.37 15.44 8.46
CA VAL A 220 -14.21 14.73 9.74
C VAL A 220 -15.27 13.65 9.89
N ARG A 221 -16.55 13.96 9.67
CA ARG A 221 -17.63 12.98 9.80
C ARG A 221 -17.52 11.84 8.77
N SER A 222 -17.28 12.18 7.51
CA SER A 222 -17.22 11.22 6.41
C SER A 222 -15.96 10.36 6.44
N GLY A 223 -14.81 10.93 6.82
CA GLY A 223 -13.56 10.22 7.04
C GLY A 223 -13.67 9.24 8.20
N GLN A 224 -14.25 9.65 9.33
CA GLN A 224 -14.54 8.74 10.44
C GLN A 224 -15.48 7.60 10.03
N ALA A 225 -16.49 7.88 9.20
CA ALA A 225 -17.41 6.87 8.69
C ALA A 225 -16.74 5.90 7.71
N LEU A 226 -15.86 6.39 6.84
CA LEU A 226 -15.04 5.57 5.95
C LEU A 226 -14.17 4.60 6.77
N LEU A 227 -13.46 5.12 7.78
CA LEU A 227 -12.60 4.29 8.62
C LEU A 227 -13.43 3.29 9.44
N ALA A 228 -14.51 3.72 10.06
CA ALA A 228 -15.38 2.83 10.84
C ALA A 228 -15.99 1.72 9.97
N GLY A 229 -16.41 2.05 8.75
CA GLY A 229 -16.91 1.08 7.78
C GLY A 229 -15.86 0.01 7.47
N TRP A 230 -14.63 0.43 7.19
CA TRP A 230 -13.53 -0.49 6.93
C TRP A 230 -13.19 -1.34 8.16
N LEU A 231 -13.08 -0.74 9.35
CA LEU A 231 -12.79 -1.45 10.59
C LEU A 231 -13.85 -2.51 10.91
N ALA A 232 -15.12 -2.25 10.62
CA ALA A 232 -16.20 -3.22 10.77
C ALA A 232 -16.12 -4.38 9.75
N GLY A 233 -15.54 -4.13 8.58
CA GLY A 233 -15.30 -5.14 7.55
C GLY A 233 -14.09 -6.05 7.81
N ILE A 234 -13.14 -5.63 8.66
CA ILE A 234 -11.97 -6.44 9.03
C ILE A 234 -12.46 -7.73 9.71
N GLY A 235 -12.21 -8.88 9.07
CA GLY A 235 -12.60 -10.20 9.57
C GLY A 235 -14.02 -10.65 9.24
N ALA A 236 -14.92 -9.77 8.78
CA ALA A 236 -16.28 -10.14 8.37
C ALA A 236 -16.33 -10.98 7.07
N ALA A 237 -15.29 -10.90 6.24
CA ALA A 237 -15.11 -11.75 5.06
C ALA A 237 -14.80 -13.23 5.39
N SER A 238 -14.73 -13.61 6.67
CA SER A 238 -14.48 -14.99 7.10
C SER A 238 -15.71 -15.91 7.06
N THR A 239 -16.93 -15.40 6.82
CA THR A 239 -18.16 -16.22 7.00
C THR A 239 -19.18 -16.16 5.85
N ALA A 240 -18.85 -15.54 4.72
CA ALA A 240 -19.70 -15.58 3.52
C ALA A 240 -18.88 -16.05 2.31
N GLY A 241 -18.77 -17.36 2.17
CA GLY A 241 -18.47 -18.04 0.91
C GLY A 241 -17.30 -17.48 0.12
N ASP A 242 -16.07 -17.65 0.63
CA ASP A 242 -14.91 -17.82 -0.23
C ASP A 242 -14.34 -19.23 -0.06
N GLU A 243 -15.06 -20.20 -0.60
CA GLU A 243 -14.38 -21.37 -1.17
C GLU A 243 -13.71 -20.90 -2.48
N GLY A 244 -12.56 -20.22 -2.38
CA GLY A 244 -11.84 -19.72 -3.56
C GLY A 244 -10.76 -18.67 -3.27
N ALA A 245 -9.67 -18.94 -2.54
CA ALA A 245 -8.78 -20.04 -2.83
C ALA A 245 -7.62 -20.02 -1.83
N ASN A 246 -7.51 -21.07 -1.01
CA ASN A 246 -6.20 -21.54 -0.60
C ASN A 246 -5.55 -22.19 -1.83
N ASN A 247 -5.22 -21.37 -2.84
CA ASN A 247 -4.51 -21.87 -4.01
C ASN A 247 -3.06 -22.05 -3.55
N PRO A 248 -2.52 -23.28 -3.53
CA PRO A 248 -1.15 -23.48 -3.10
C PRO A 248 -0.25 -22.59 -3.95
N GLN A 249 0.63 -21.84 -3.29
CA GLN A 249 1.70 -21.13 -3.98
C GLN A 249 2.61 -22.23 -4.52
N VAL A 250 2.68 -22.40 -5.84
CA VAL A 250 3.44 -23.48 -6.46
C VAL A 250 4.54 -22.92 -7.35
N LEU A 251 5.78 -23.29 -7.05
CA LEU A 251 6.92 -23.03 -7.93
C LEU A 251 7.19 -24.28 -8.77
N PHE A 252 7.00 -24.18 -10.08
CA PHE A 252 7.42 -25.21 -11.04
C PHE A 252 8.82 -24.90 -11.55
N HIS A 253 9.71 -25.89 -11.54
CA HIS A 253 11.03 -25.80 -12.15
C HIS A 253 11.39 -27.09 -12.90
N ASP A 254 12.50 -27.05 -13.64
CA ASP A 254 12.96 -28.07 -14.59
C ASP A 254 14.07 -28.99 -14.05
N GLY A 255 14.30 -28.98 -12.73
CA GLY A 255 15.41 -29.71 -12.10
C GLY A 255 16.72 -28.91 -11.97
N CYS A 256 16.74 -27.61 -12.29
CA CYS A 256 17.91 -26.77 -12.06
C CYS A 256 18.25 -26.61 -10.57
N ASN A 257 19.48 -26.96 -10.17
CA ASN A 257 19.96 -26.88 -8.77
C ASN A 257 19.90 -25.46 -8.20
N VAL A 258 20.11 -24.42 -9.03
CA VAL A 258 20.02 -23.02 -8.60
C VAL A 258 18.59 -22.64 -8.23
N CYS A 259 17.59 -23.21 -8.91
CA CYS A 259 16.18 -22.97 -8.58
C CYS A 259 15.79 -23.61 -7.23
N LEU A 260 16.44 -24.72 -6.85
CA LEU A 260 16.23 -25.35 -5.55
C LEU A 260 16.82 -24.50 -4.40
N ASP A 261 17.97 -23.87 -4.61
CA ASP A 261 18.57 -22.94 -3.64
C ASP A 261 17.73 -21.66 -3.48
N ILE A 262 17.21 -21.12 -4.58
CA ILE A 262 16.23 -20.02 -4.56
C ILE A 262 14.96 -20.46 -3.84
N ALA A 263 14.44 -21.65 -4.11
CA ALA A 263 13.24 -22.17 -3.47
C ALA A 263 13.42 -22.42 -1.96
N GLN A 264 14.60 -22.85 -1.52
CA GLN A 264 14.95 -22.93 -0.09
C GLN A 264 14.97 -21.56 0.57
N THR A 265 15.46 -20.53 -0.14
CA THR A 265 15.49 -19.15 0.36
C THR A 265 14.09 -18.52 0.39
N LEU A 266 13.28 -18.76 -0.65
CA LEU A 266 11.89 -18.30 -0.74
C LEU A 266 10.99 -19.02 0.27
N GLY A 267 11.22 -20.30 0.54
CA GLY A 267 10.47 -21.09 1.53
C GLY A 267 10.60 -20.56 2.97
N LEU A 268 11.69 -19.83 3.27
CA LEU A 268 11.84 -19.12 4.56
C LEU A 268 11.00 -17.84 4.63
N SER A 269 10.65 -17.26 3.48
CA SER A 269 9.92 -15.99 3.36
C SER A 269 8.46 -16.15 2.93
N MET A 270 8.07 -17.33 2.41
CA MET A 270 6.74 -17.66 1.89
C MET A 270 6.19 -18.96 2.53
N PRO A 271 5.57 -18.88 3.72
CA PRO A 271 4.97 -20.04 4.38
C PRO A 271 3.88 -20.67 3.51
N GLY A 272 4.05 -21.94 3.14
CA GLY A 272 3.10 -22.67 2.28
C GLY A 272 3.50 -22.79 0.80
N LEU A 273 4.67 -22.26 0.40
CA LEU A 273 5.24 -22.47 -0.93
C LEU A 273 5.54 -23.97 -1.17
N THR A 274 4.89 -24.55 -2.17
CA THR A 274 5.14 -25.92 -2.63
C THR A 274 6.03 -25.88 -3.87
N VAL A 275 7.16 -26.60 -3.81
CA VAL A 275 8.10 -26.68 -4.94
C VAL A 275 7.83 -27.98 -5.71
N ILE A 276 7.66 -27.86 -7.03
CA ILE A 276 7.44 -29.00 -7.94
C ILE A 276 8.55 -29.03 -8.98
N ASP A 277 9.40 -30.05 -8.86
CA ASP A 277 10.40 -30.40 -9.85
C ASP A 277 9.77 -31.26 -10.95
N LEU A 278 9.56 -30.69 -12.15
CA LEU A 278 9.02 -31.43 -13.29
C LEU A 278 10.03 -32.39 -13.92
N GLY A 279 11.33 -32.24 -13.64
CA GLY A 279 12.36 -33.22 -14.00
C GLY A 279 12.23 -34.51 -13.19
N MET A 280 11.78 -34.40 -11.93
CA MET A 280 11.54 -35.55 -11.04
C MET A 280 10.10 -36.05 -11.03
N ARG A 281 9.12 -35.21 -11.40
CA ARG A 281 7.68 -35.54 -11.48
C ARG A 281 7.09 -35.23 -12.87
N PRO A 282 7.52 -35.97 -13.90
CA PRO A 282 7.12 -35.71 -15.28
C PRO A 282 5.61 -35.88 -15.51
N GLU A 283 4.92 -36.67 -14.68
CA GLU A 283 3.48 -36.88 -14.72
C GLU A 283 2.66 -35.61 -14.45
N LEU A 284 3.26 -34.57 -13.86
CA LEU A 284 2.59 -33.29 -13.58
C LEU A 284 2.74 -32.26 -14.70
N LYS A 285 3.48 -32.59 -15.77
CA LYS A 285 3.76 -31.65 -16.87
C LYS A 285 2.49 -31.19 -17.58
N ASP A 286 1.58 -32.10 -17.89
CA ASP A 286 0.31 -31.75 -18.57
C ASP A 286 -0.56 -30.84 -17.70
N ALA A 287 -0.54 -31.05 -16.38
CA ALA A 287 -1.24 -30.21 -15.42
C ALA A 287 -0.61 -28.81 -15.28
N ALA A 288 0.70 -28.67 -15.52
CA ALA A 288 1.38 -27.38 -15.57
C ALA A 288 1.06 -26.61 -16.87
N VAL A 289 1.08 -27.31 -18.01
CA VAL A 289 0.71 -26.75 -19.32
C VAL A 289 -0.76 -26.29 -19.33
N ALA A 290 -1.66 -27.09 -18.75
CA ALA A 290 -3.08 -26.71 -18.61
C ALA A 290 -3.30 -25.43 -17.79
N ARG A 291 -2.34 -25.06 -16.93
CA ARG A 291 -2.34 -23.81 -16.16
C ARG A 291 -1.70 -22.63 -16.90
N GLY A 292 -1.25 -22.82 -18.14
CA GLY A 292 -0.63 -21.76 -18.94
C GLY A 292 0.87 -21.59 -18.73
N ILE A 293 1.55 -22.54 -18.06
CA ILE A 293 3.01 -22.51 -17.91
C ILE A 293 3.67 -22.92 -19.23
N THR A 294 4.37 -21.97 -19.84
CA THR A 294 5.04 -22.15 -21.14
C THR A 294 6.57 -22.03 -21.06
N VAL A 295 7.10 -21.45 -19.97
CA VAL A 295 8.54 -21.28 -19.71
C VAL A 295 8.82 -21.62 -18.24
N LEU A 296 9.93 -22.30 -17.95
CA LEU A 296 10.37 -22.60 -16.58
C LEU A 296 11.67 -21.83 -16.27
N PRO A 297 11.94 -21.47 -15.00
CA PRO A 297 11.05 -21.62 -13.85
C PRO A 297 9.82 -20.69 -13.90
N SER A 298 8.70 -21.15 -13.32
CA SER A 298 7.44 -20.38 -13.26
C SER A 298 6.80 -20.49 -11.87
N LEU A 299 6.40 -19.36 -11.32
CA LEU A 299 5.68 -19.28 -10.05
C LEU A 299 4.18 -19.09 -10.31
N VAL A 300 3.35 -19.91 -9.67
CA VAL A 300 1.90 -19.81 -9.71
C VAL A 300 1.40 -19.20 -8.41
N LEU A 301 0.76 -18.04 -8.52
CA LEU A 301 0.10 -17.35 -7.42
C LEU A 301 -1.39 -17.22 -7.76
N GLY A 302 -2.23 -18.00 -7.10
CA GLY A 302 -3.64 -18.08 -7.48
C GLY A 302 -3.79 -18.63 -8.90
N ALA A 303 -4.48 -17.89 -9.77
CA ALA A 303 -4.64 -18.24 -11.19
C ALA A 303 -3.54 -17.63 -12.09
N THR A 304 -2.62 -16.86 -11.52
CA THR A 304 -1.61 -16.12 -12.28
C THR A 304 -0.33 -16.93 -12.40
N VAL A 305 0.19 -17.04 -13.62
CA VAL A 305 1.50 -17.62 -13.92
C VAL A 305 2.51 -16.49 -14.12
N ILE A 306 3.56 -16.48 -13.29
CA ILE A 306 4.64 -15.49 -13.35
C ILE A 306 5.90 -16.21 -13.83
N PRO A 307 6.45 -15.86 -15.02
CA PRO A 307 7.73 -16.39 -15.44
C PRO A 307 8.83 -15.82 -14.54
N VAL A 308 9.67 -16.69 -13.99
CA VAL A 308 10.85 -16.28 -13.25
C VAL A 308 11.98 -16.12 -14.25
N THR A 309 12.67 -14.99 -14.23
CA THR A 309 13.68 -14.64 -15.24
C THR A 309 14.80 -15.70 -15.25
N PRO A 310 15.19 -16.24 -16.42
CA PRO A 310 16.31 -17.16 -16.48
C PRO A 310 17.60 -16.43 -16.08
N HIS A 311 18.37 -17.00 -15.16
CA HIS A 311 19.76 -16.61 -14.98
C HIS A 311 20.59 -17.20 -16.14
N SER A 312 21.62 -16.47 -16.57
CA SER A 312 22.60 -16.94 -17.55
C SER A 312 23.17 -18.31 -17.14
N ASP A 313 23.49 -19.16 -18.12
CA ASP A 313 24.00 -20.50 -17.87
C ASP A 313 25.35 -20.42 -17.11
N ILE A 314 25.68 -21.45 -16.33
CA ILE A 314 26.92 -21.53 -15.52
C ILE A 314 28.18 -21.42 -16.41
N ALA A 315 28.04 -21.72 -17.70
CA ALA A 315 29.06 -21.55 -18.72
C ALA A 315 29.42 -20.07 -18.97
N ASP A 316 28.46 -19.15 -18.83
CA ASP A 316 28.65 -17.71 -19.10
C ASP A 316 29.36 -17.00 -17.93
N ILE A 317 29.14 -17.46 -16.70
CA ILE A 317 29.81 -16.96 -15.49
C ILE A 317 31.32 -17.28 -15.53
N GLY A 318 31.70 -18.43 -16.12
CA GLY A 318 33.10 -18.80 -16.31
C GLY A 318 33.86 -17.95 -17.33
N ALA A 319 33.15 -17.20 -18.18
CA ALA A 319 33.73 -16.40 -19.27
C ALA A 319 33.99 -14.92 -18.89
N GLY A 320 33.66 -14.50 -17.67
CA GLY A 320 33.99 -13.16 -17.17
C GLY A 320 33.19 -12.01 -17.81
N HIS A 321 32.00 -12.30 -18.33
CA HIS A 321 31.08 -11.27 -18.79
C HIS A 321 30.13 -10.88 -17.66
N HIS A 322 30.40 -9.74 -17.02
CA HIS A 322 29.38 -8.85 -16.43
C HIS A 322 29.88 -7.40 -16.49
#